data_AF-A0A1Q4B9F5-F1
#
_entry.id   AF-A0A1Q4B9F5-F1
#
_cell.length_a   1.000
_cell.length_b   1.000
_cell.length_c   1.000
_cell.angle_alpha   90.00
_cell.angle_beta   90.00
_cell.angle_gamma   90.00
#
_symmetry.space_group_name_H-M   'P 1'
#
loop_
_entity.id
_entity.type
_entity.pdbx_description
1 polymer ?
#
loop_
_entity_poly.entity_id
_entity_poly.type
_entity_poly.pdbx_seq_one_letter_code
_entity_poly.pdbx_strand_id
1 'polypeptide(L)'
;MKSLIGAAFIAALVVSSSVWAQTRAQTRSPTALPDLPPGTFDFCPRPVRPVCVDDNDTYTKPASRKACDEEMARFVKATFDYRSCLTIQMENVIRDTNRLAEKFRCKADGKRNCG
;
A
#
# COMPACT_ATOMS: atom_id res chain seq x y z
N MET A 1 -53.44 -34.82 28.14
CA MET A 1 -52.68 -35.43 27.03
C MET A 1 -53.12 -34.81 25.71
N LYS A 2 -52.25 -33.99 25.10
CA LYS A 2 -52.19 -33.47 23.72
C LYS A 2 -51.14 -32.35 23.79
N SER A 3 -49.86 -32.62 23.49
CA SER A 3 -49.21 -32.47 22.15
C SER A 3 -49.68 -31.24 21.38
N LEU A 4 -48.86 -30.47 20.69
CA LEU A 4 -47.42 -30.21 20.54
C LEU A 4 -47.41 -29.20 19.38
N ILE A 5 -46.53 -28.20 19.41
CA ILE A 5 -45.95 -27.49 18.25
C ILE A 5 -46.92 -26.63 17.42
N GLY A 6 -46.64 -25.32 17.35
CA GLY A 6 -47.30 -24.44 16.40
C GLY A 6 -46.62 -23.09 16.23
N ALA A 7 -45.74 -23.02 15.23
CA ALA A 7 -45.39 -21.85 14.43
C ALA A 7 -44.70 -20.64 15.09
N ALA A 8 -43.44 -20.48 14.69
CA ALA A 8 -42.66 -19.25 14.75
C ALA A 8 -43.32 -18.11 13.98
N PHE A 9 -43.35 -16.92 14.57
CA PHE A 9 -43.33 -15.65 13.84
C PHE A 9 -42.43 -14.68 14.61
N ILE A 10 -41.14 -14.69 14.28
CA ILE A 10 -40.20 -13.66 14.73
C ILE A 10 -40.62 -12.37 14.04
N ALA A 11 -41.11 -11.42 14.83
CA ALA A 11 -41.46 -10.09 14.37
C ALA A 11 -40.21 -9.41 13.79
N ALA A 12 -40.23 -9.15 12.49
CA ALA A 12 -39.17 -8.44 11.79
C ALA A 12 -39.13 -6.99 12.28
N LEU A 13 -38.01 -6.61 12.90
CA LEU A 13 -37.65 -5.22 13.19
C LEU A 13 -37.36 -4.50 11.88
N VAL A 14 -38.32 -3.71 11.38
CA VAL A 14 -38.09 -2.73 10.32
C VAL A 14 -37.46 -1.47 10.92
N VAL A 15 -36.13 -1.51 11.08
CA VAL A 15 -35.35 -0.30 11.34
C VAL A 15 -35.22 0.45 10.01
N SER A 16 -36.03 1.48 9.85
CA SER A 16 -35.98 2.41 8.73
C SER A 16 -34.73 3.28 8.86
N SER A 17 -33.59 2.79 8.35
CA SER A 17 -32.38 3.58 8.19
C SER A 17 -32.33 4.10 6.76
N SER A 18 -32.82 5.32 6.54
CA SER A 18 -32.63 6.08 5.29
C SER A 18 -31.17 6.51 5.17
N VAL A 19 -30.29 5.54 4.91
CA VAL A 19 -28.90 5.72 4.50
C VAL A 19 -28.90 5.95 2.99
N TRP A 20 -29.03 7.19 2.58
CA TRP A 20 -28.60 7.60 1.24
C TRP A 20 -27.35 8.47 1.41
N ALA A 21 -26.30 7.83 1.91
CA ALA A 21 -24.96 8.33 1.79
C ALA A 21 -24.42 7.93 0.41
N GLN A 22 -24.24 8.95 -0.43
CA GLN A 22 -23.02 9.17 -1.20
C GLN A 22 -22.41 7.95 -1.95
N THR A 23 -22.60 7.88 -3.26
CA THR A 23 -21.65 7.16 -4.13
C THR A 23 -21.70 7.73 -5.55
N ARG A 24 -21.18 8.95 -5.72
CA ARG A 24 -20.70 9.36 -7.05
C ARG A 24 -19.34 8.68 -7.22
N ALA A 25 -19.33 7.61 -8.01
CA ALA A 25 -18.17 6.84 -8.42
C ALA A 25 -17.03 7.77 -8.87
N GLN A 26 -15.98 7.89 -8.05
CA GLN A 26 -14.68 8.38 -8.51
C GLN A 26 -13.93 7.17 -9.07
N THR A 27 -14.00 6.99 -10.38
CA THR A 27 -12.99 6.25 -11.12
C THR A 27 -11.67 7.03 -11.02
N ARG A 28 -10.90 6.80 -9.95
CA ARG A 28 -9.48 7.17 -9.92
C ARG A 28 -8.75 6.17 -10.81
N SER A 29 -8.37 6.65 -11.99
CA SER A 29 -7.34 6.04 -12.83
C SER A 29 -6.10 5.73 -11.95
N PRO A 30 -5.39 4.61 -12.14
CA PRO A 30 -4.14 4.38 -11.44
C PRO A 30 -3.13 5.40 -11.97
N THR A 31 -2.84 6.41 -11.17
CA THR A 31 -1.78 7.39 -11.44
C THR A 31 -0.48 6.61 -11.67
N ALA A 32 0.00 6.57 -12.91
CA ALA A 32 1.38 6.19 -13.17
C ALA A 32 2.26 7.10 -12.31
N LEU A 33 3.09 6.51 -11.43
CA LEU A 33 4.04 7.29 -10.66
C LEU A 33 4.93 8.07 -11.66
N PRO A 34 5.13 9.38 -11.47
CA PRO A 34 6.05 10.13 -12.30
C PRO A 34 7.47 9.56 -12.15
N ASP A 35 8.18 9.43 -13.28
CA ASP A 35 9.60 9.09 -13.31
C ASP A 35 10.39 10.22 -12.62
N LEU A 36 10.68 10.04 -11.33
CA LEU A 36 11.39 10.98 -10.48
C LEU A 36 12.85 10.51 -10.30
N PRO A 37 13.81 11.45 -10.23
CA PRO A 37 15.23 11.12 -10.16
C PRO A 37 15.58 10.37 -8.86
N PRO A 38 16.58 9.48 -8.89
CA PRO A 38 17.01 8.73 -7.71
C PRO A 38 17.58 9.68 -6.65
N GLY A 39 17.04 9.61 -5.42
CA GLY A 39 17.58 10.33 -4.25
C GLY A 39 16.69 11.41 -3.63
N THR A 40 15.49 11.67 -4.16
CA THR A 40 14.55 12.67 -3.59
C THR A 40 13.36 12.06 -2.84
N PHE A 41 13.31 10.74 -2.71
CA PHE A 41 12.20 10.08 -2.05
C PHE A 41 12.49 9.86 -0.57
N ASP A 42 11.99 10.74 0.30
CA ASP A 42 11.89 10.47 1.74
C ASP A 42 10.91 9.33 2.07
N PHE A 43 10.15 8.87 1.07
CA PHE A 43 9.10 7.88 1.22
C PHE A 43 9.21 6.78 0.16
N CYS A 44 9.32 5.54 0.62
CA CYS A 44 9.28 4.35 -0.24
C CYS A 44 7.87 3.73 -0.20
N PRO A 45 7.04 3.86 -1.25
CA PRO A 45 5.70 3.30 -1.25
C PRO A 45 5.75 1.77 -1.28
N ARG A 46 5.10 1.12 -0.31
CA ARG A 46 5.01 -0.34 -0.27
C ARG A 46 4.15 -0.85 -1.44
N PRO A 47 4.57 -1.88 -2.18
CA PRO A 47 3.77 -2.49 -3.23
C PRO A 47 2.53 -3.16 -2.63
N VAL A 48 1.38 -3.01 -3.29
CA VAL A 48 0.13 -3.65 -2.89
C VAL A 48 -0.01 -4.97 -3.63
N ARG A 49 -0.29 -6.05 -2.88
CA ARG A 49 -0.54 -7.38 -3.45
C ARG A 49 -1.76 -7.31 -4.39
N PRO A 50 -1.68 -7.86 -5.62
CA PRO A 50 -2.83 -7.99 -6.51
C PRO A 50 -3.91 -8.88 -5.87
N VAL A 51 -5.16 -8.43 -5.85
CA VAL A 51 -6.28 -9.18 -5.26
C VAL A 51 -6.65 -10.38 -6.15
N CYS A 52 -6.36 -10.30 -7.45
CA CYS A 52 -6.69 -11.32 -8.43
C CYS A 52 -6.10 -12.71 -8.10
N VAL A 53 -5.00 -12.78 -7.34
CA VAL A 53 -4.37 -14.06 -6.95
C VAL A 53 -5.22 -14.86 -5.97
N ASP A 54 -6.09 -14.18 -5.22
CA ASP A 54 -6.97 -14.79 -4.22
C ASP A 54 -8.40 -15.01 -4.79
N ASP A 55 -8.65 -14.59 -6.04
CA ASP A 55 -9.93 -14.75 -6.74
C ASP A 55 -9.95 -16.06 -7.56
N ASN A 56 -10.94 -16.92 -7.29
CA ASN A 56 -11.13 -18.18 -8.03
C ASN A 56 -11.45 -17.94 -9.52
N ASP A 57 -12.13 -16.84 -9.85
CA ASP A 57 -12.49 -16.53 -11.24
C ASP A 57 -11.27 -16.25 -12.13
N THR A 58 -10.15 -15.83 -11.53
CA THR A 58 -8.87 -15.66 -12.21
C THR A 58 -8.42 -16.95 -12.90
N TYR A 59 -8.66 -18.10 -12.27
CA TYR A 59 -8.18 -19.37 -12.75
C TYR A 59 -9.15 -20.06 -13.71
N THR A 60 -10.42 -19.69 -13.70
CA THR A 60 -11.46 -20.30 -14.54
C THR A 60 -11.60 -19.61 -15.91
N LYS A 61 -11.31 -18.30 -15.98
CA LYS A 61 -11.51 -17.49 -17.19
C LYS A 61 -10.16 -17.07 -17.81
N PRO A 62 -9.89 -17.39 -19.10
CA PRO A 62 -8.63 -17.01 -19.75
C PRO A 62 -8.35 -15.48 -19.75
N ALA A 63 -9.38 -14.67 -19.92
CA ALA A 63 -9.25 -13.21 -19.90
C ALA A 63 -8.88 -12.69 -18.50
N SER A 64 -9.50 -13.23 -17.45
CA SER A 64 -9.19 -12.88 -16.05
C SER A 64 -7.76 -13.27 -15.68
N ARG A 65 -7.29 -14.45 -16.15
CA ARG A 65 -5.91 -14.88 -15.94
C ARG A 65 -4.91 -13.91 -16.55
N LYS A 66 -5.12 -13.53 -17.82
CA LYS A 66 -4.24 -12.57 -18.50
C LYS A 66 -4.21 -11.22 -17.79
N ALA A 67 -5.35 -10.73 -17.32
CA ALA A 67 -5.40 -9.49 -16.54
C ALA A 67 -4.59 -9.63 -15.23
N CYS A 68 -4.71 -10.76 -14.54
CA CYS A 68 -3.93 -11.02 -13.33
C CYS A 68 -2.42 -11.15 -13.60
N ASP A 69 -2.02 -11.73 -14.74
CA ASP A 69 -0.61 -11.79 -15.15
C ASP A 69 -0.01 -10.37 -15.31
N GLU A 70 -0.78 -9.44 -15.89
CA GLU A 70 -0.38 -8.04 -16.02
C GLU A 70 -0.30 -7.32 -14.67
N GLU A 71 -1.24 -7.57 -13.76
CA GLU A 71 -1.19 -7.05 -12.38
C GLU A 71 0.02 -7.58 -11.60
N MET A 72 0.31 -8.88 -11.73
CA MET A 72 1.46 -9.53 -11.12
C MET A 72 2.77 -8.93 -11.66
N ALA A 73 2.89 -8.69 -12.97
CA ALA A 73 4.06 -8.04 -13.54
C ALA A 73 4.28 -6.63 -12.95
N ARG A 74 3.20 -5.85 -12.77
CA ARG A 74 3.27 -4.54 -12.12
C ARG A 74 3.68 -4.64 -10.66
N PHE A 75 3.14 -5.61 -9.92
CA PHE A 75 3.50 -5.84 -8.52
C PHE A 75 4.98 -6.21 -8.35
N VAL A 76 5.50 -7.09 -9.21
CA VAL A 76 6.91 -7.49 -9.21
C VAL A 76 7.81 -6.27 -9.50
N LYS A 77 7.48 -5.47 -10.52
CA LYS A 77 8.22 -4.23 -10.81
C LYS A 77 8.20 -3.29 -9.61
N ALA A 78 7.02 -3.01 -9.06
CA ALA A 78 6.87 -2.14 -7.90
C ALA A 78 7.65 -2.64 -6.68
N THR A 79 7.79 -3.95 -6.52
CA THR A 79 8.60 -4.56 -5.44
C THR A 79 10.09 -4.29 -5.60
N PHE A 80 10.62 -4.38 -6.82
CA PHE A 80 12.01 -4.01 -7.09
C PHE A 80 12.25 -2.51 -6.94
N ASP A 81 11.31 -1.67 -7.37
CA ASP A 81 11.37 -0.22 -7.20
C ASP A 81 11.37 0.15 -5.70
N TYR A 82 10.48 -0.47 -4.91
CA TYR A 82 10.42 -0.31 -3.46
C TYR A 82 11.73 -0.72 -2.78
N ARG A 83 12.29 -1.88 -3.14
CA ARG A 83 13.59 -2.33 -2.61
C ARG A 83 14.70 -1.33 -2.93
N SER A 84 14.75 -0.85 -4.17
CA SER A 84 15.78 0.11 -4.61
C SER A 84 15.69 1.42 -3.83
N CYS A 85 14.47 1.90 -3.61
CA CYS A 85 14.23 3.07 -2.75
C CYS A 85 14.74 2.84 -1.32
N LEU A 86 14.44 1.69 -0.71
CA LEU A 86 14.91 1.38 0.65
C LEU A 86 16.44 1.38 0.75
N THR A 87 17.13 0.83 -0.26
CA THR A 87 18.61 0.85 -0.30
C THR A 87 19.14 2.28 -0.30
N ILE A 88 18.60 3.15 -1.16
CA ILE A 88 18.98 4.56 -1.22
C ILE A 88 18.75 5.26 0.13
N GLN A 89 17.61 4.98 0.77
CA GLN A 89 17.30 5.53 2.09
C GLN A 89 18.30 5.08 3.17
N MET A 90 18.72 3.82 3.15
CA MET A 90 19.76 3.33 4.05
C MET A 90 21.11 4.03 3.83
N GLU A 91 21.51 4.21 2.56
CA GLU A 91 22.74 4.94 2.21
C GLU A 91 22.70 6.40 2.68
N ASN A 92 21.56 7.07 2.51
CA ASN A 92 21.33 8.42 2.98
C ASN A 92 21.51 8.52 4.50
N VAL A 93 20.90 7.61 5.27
CA VAL A 93 21.03 7.57 6.74
C VAL A 93 22.48 7.40 7.18
N ILE A 94 23.23 6.52 6.52
CA ILE A 94 24.66 6.31 6.82
C ILE A 94 25.46 7.58 6.52
N ARG A 95 25.27 8.18 5.34
CA ARG A 95 25.95 9.41 4.95
C ARG A 95 25.67 10.55 5.93
N ASP A 96 24.41 10.73 6.31
CA ASP A 96 23.99 11.81 7.21
C ASP A 96 24.55 11.59 8.63
N THR A 97 24.61 10.33 9.08
CA THR A 97 25.25 9.95 10.34
C THR A 97 26.75 10.27 10.32
N ASN A 98 27.46 9.89 9.25
CA ASN A 98 28.89 10.16 9.11
C ASN A 98 29.16 11.67 9.08
N ARG A 99 28.38 12.44 8.34
CA ARG A 99 28.49 13.90 8.29
C ARG A 99 28.29 14.52 9.68
N LEU A 100 27.33 14.02 10.45
CA LEU A 100 27.09 14.49 11.81
C LEU A 100 28.27 14.16 12.74
N ALA A 101 28.81 12.95 12.67
CA ALA A 101 29.95 12.52 13.46
C ALA A 101 31.22 13.34 13.14
N GLU A 102 31.48 13.61 11.86
CA GLU A 102 32.59 14.47 11.42
C GLU A 102 32.44 15.90 11.94
N LYS A 103 31.23 16.46 11.84
CA LYS A 103 30.92 17.78 12.36
C LYS A 103 31.11 17.86 13.88
N PHE A 104 30.71 16.81 14.61
CA PHE A 104 30.92 16.71 16.05
C PHE A 104 32.42 16.70 16.39
N ARG A 105 33.19 15.80 15.75
CA ARG A 105 34.64 15.70 15.98
C ARG A 105 35.35 17.02 15.65
N CYS A 106 35.03 17.66 14.54
CA CYS A 106 35.60 18.94 14.15
C CYS A 106 35.37 20.03 15.21
N LYS A 107 34.17 20.10 15.80
CA LYS A 107 33.87 21.03 16.90
C LYS A 107 34.58 20.65 18.20
N ALA A 108 34.65 19.36 18.51
CA ALA A 108 35.38 18.86 19.68
C ALA A 108 36.88 19.20 19.60
N ASP A 109 37.45 19.21 18.39
CA ASP A 109 38.82 19.63 18.12
C ASP A 109 39.01 21.18 18.20
N GLY A 110 37.99 21.95 18.54
CA GLY A 110 38.05 23.40 18.69
C GLY A 110 38.08 24.20 17.38
N LYS A 111 37.80 23.57 16.24
CA LYS A 111 37.78 24.25 14.93
C LYS A 111 36.54 25.14 14.79
N ARG A 112 36.74 26.32 14.18
CA ARG A 112 35.69 27.34 14.01
C ARG A 112 34.79 27.12 12.79
N ASN A 113 35.23 26.33 11.81
CA ASN A 113 34.47 26.05 10.59
C ASN A 113 34.38 24.54 10.34
N CYS A 114 33.16 23.99 10.44
CA CYS A 114 32.86 22.57 10.31
C CYS A 114 31.61 22.40 9.42
N GLY A 115 31.80 22.01 8.17
CA GLY A 115 30.76 21.81 7.14
C GLY A 115 30.09 20.44 7.17
#